data_AF-A0A8T2IH60-F1
#
_entry.id   AF-A0A8T2IH60-F1
#
_cell.length_a   1.000
_cell.length_b   1.000
_cell.length_c   1.000
_cell.angle_alpha   90.00
_cell.angle_beta   90.00
_cell.angle_gamma   90.00
#
_symmetry.space_group_name_H-M   'P 1'
#
loop_
_entity.id
_entity.type
_entity.pdbx_description
1 polymer ?
#
loop_
_entity_poly.entity_id
_entity_poly.type
_entity_poly.pdbx_seq_one_letter_code
_entity_poly.pdbx_strand_id
1 'polypeptide(L)'
;MMKQPYSVRIFEESAPHKKGLSLPVGLVWGLRYEGPLVKNGRVVGFHTAWKRCAPFPIDMAGFAVSLSLLLSHSEAQFDPNAERGFLESSLLGQLVSVGDLEPRADDCTKVWVWHTRTEKPKLKQEVYLEKQGRGSDINVLV
;
A
#
# COMPACT_ATOMS: atom_id res chain seq x y z
N MET A 1 -10.14 5.85 8.56
CA MET A 1 -9.30 6.21 7.41
C MET A 1 -7.95 5.53 7.56
N MET A 2 -7.46 4.82 6.54
CA MET A 2 -6.11 4.25 6.56
C MET A 2 -5.13 5.36 6.21
N LYS A 3 -4.02 5.48 6.96
CA LYS A 3 -2.97 6.46 6.72
C LYS A 3 -1.64 5.71 6.73
N GLN A 4 -0.86 5.84 5.67
CA GLN A 4 0.40 5.13 5.53
C GLN A 4 1.54 6.12 5.76
N PRO A 5 2.37 5.97 6.81
CA PRO A 5 3.62 6.68 6.90
C PRO A 5 4.61 6.11 5.89
N TYR A 6 5.28 7.00 5.17
CA TYR A 6 6.30 6.68 4.20
C TYR A 6 7.64 7.25 4.66
N SER A 7 8.69 6.45 4.59
CA SER A 7 10.05 6.98 4.62
C SER A 7 10.33 7.73 3.31
N VAL A 8 11.04 8.86 3.38
CA VAL A 8 11.43 9.62 2.17
C VAL A 8 12.24 8.77 1.17
N ARG A 9 12.92 7.73 1.68
CA ARG A 9 13.67 6.76 0.86
C ARG A 9 12.78 6.04 -0.17
N ILE A 10 11.47 5.92 0.07
CA ILE A 10 10.58 5.28 -0.89
C ILE A 10 10.56 6.03 -2.23
N PHE A 11 10.74 7.35 -2.22
CA PHE A 11 10.74 8.16 -3.44
C PHE A 11 12.05 8.01 -4.21
N GLU A 12 13.16 7.79 -3.50
CA GLU A 12 14.45 7.43 -4.11
C GLU A 12 14.39 6.02 -4.73
N GLU A 13 13.76 5.08 -4.04
CA GLU A 13 13.54 3.70 -4.52
C GLU A 13 12.56 3.64 -5.69
N SER A 14 11.66 4.63 -5.82
CA SER A 14 10.71 4.78 -6.93
C SER A 14 11.33 5.29 -8.24
N ALA A 15 12.60 5.68 -8.21
CA ALA A 15 13.36 6.13 -9.38
C ALA A 15 13.45 5.02 -10.44
N PRO A 16 13.52 5.40 -11.74
CA PRO A 16 12.67 4.84 -12.77
C PRO A 16 12.78 3.32 -12.90
N HIS A 17 11.62 2.67 -12.85
CA HIS A 17 11.40 1.29 -13.25
C HIS A 17 10.79 1.21 -14.65
N LYS A 18 10.95 0.08 -15.33
CA LYS A 18 10.41 -0.13 -16.68
C LYS A 18 8.94 -0.55 -16.65
N LYS A 19 8.59 -1.49 -15.78
CA LYS A 19 7.25 -2.09 -15.71
C LYS A 19 6.55 -1.76 -14.39
N GLY A 20 6.90 -2.49 -13.34
CA GLY A 20 6.44 -2.23 -11.99
C GLY A 20 7.51 -2.60 -10.98
N LEU A 21 7.45 -1.99 -9.81
CA LEU A 21 8.27 -2.37 -8.67
C LEU A 21 7.43 -2.97 -7.55
N SER A 22 8.10 -3.70 -6.67
CA SER A 22 7.49 -4.14 -5.42
C SER A 22 8.46 -4.00 -4.24
N LEU A 23 7.91 -3.77 -3.06
CA LEU A 23 8.64 -3.59 -1.81
C LEU A 23 7.84 -4.13 -0.61
N PRO A 24 8.50 -4.45 0.51
CA PRO A 24 7.84 -4.85 1.74
C PRO A 24 7.02 -3.73 2.38
N VAL A 25 5.87 -4.10 2.95
CA VAL A 25 4.98 -3.22 3.72
C VAL A 25 4.87 -3.71 5.16
N GLY A 26 5.15 -2.82 6.11
CA GLY A 26 5.09 -3.12 7.54
C GLY A 26 3.66 -3.08 8.10
N LEU A 27 3.43 -3.82 9.19
CA LEU A 27 2.19 -3.78 9.99
C LEU A 27 0.89 -4.03 9.20
N VAL A 28 0.94 -4.92 8.22
CA VAL A 28 -0.20 -5.26 7.36
C VAL A 28 -0.72 -6.67 7.69
N TRP A 29 -2.05 -6.85 7.66
CA TRP A 29 -2.75 -8.13 7.88
C TRP A 29 -2.34 -8.91 9.15
N GLY A 30 -1.91 -8.21 10.21
CA GLY A 30 -1.47 -8.84 11.46
C GLY A 30 -0.05 -9.41 11.41
N LEU A 31 0.71 -9.13 10.35
CA LEU A 31 2.12 -9.46 10.24
C LEU A 31 3.00 -8.27 10.63
N ARG A 32 4.25 -8.58 11.04
CA ARG A 32 5.30 -7.55 11.17
C ARG A 32 5.54 -6.86 9.84
N TYR A 33 5.55 -7.63 8.75
CA TYR A 33 5.58 -7.15 7.38
C TYR A 33 5.03 -8.22 6.43
N GLU A 34 4.55 -7.78 5.28
CA GLU A 34 4.27 -8.58 4.08
C GLU A 34 5.18 -8.08 2.96
N GLY A 35 5.55 -8.92 2.01
CA GLY A 35 6.32 -8.45 0.86
C GLY A 35 6.82 -9.54 -0.08
N PRO A 36 7.50 -9.15 -1.16
CA PRO A 36 8.04 -10.08 -2.15
C PRO A 36 9.14 -10.97 -1.56
N LEU A 37 9.19 -12.21 -2.00
CA LEU A 37 10.33 -13.12 -1.82
C LEU A 37 11.24 -12.96 -3.03
N VAL A 38 12.49 -12.58 -2.79
CA VAL A 38 13.46 -12.31 -3.84
C VAL A 38 14.53 -13.40 -3.88
N LYS A 39 14.84 -13.89 -5.08
CA LYS A 39 15.95 -14.82 -5.33
C LYS A 39 16.70 -14.37 -6.58
N ASN A 40 18.01 -14.13 -6.44
CA ASN A 40 18.87 -13.64 -7.52
C ASN A 40 18.31 -12.37 -8.20
N GLY A 41 17.86 -11.39 -7.40
CA GLY A 41 17.30 -10.12 -7.89
C GLY A 41 15.95 -10.25 -8.61
N ARG A 42 15.24 -11.37 -8.47
CA ARG A 42 13.90 -11.58 -9.04
C ARG A 42 12.89 -11.97 -8.00
N VAL A 43 11.67 -11.46 -8.13
CA VAL A 43 10.54 -11.88 -7.31
C VAL A 43 10.11 -13.30 -7.72
N VAL A 44 10.10 -14.21 -6.75
CA VAL A 44 9.74 -15.63 -6.94
C VAL A 44 8.46 -16.02 -6.18
N GLY A 45 7.91 -15.10 -5.39
CA GLY A 45 6.72 -15.32 -4.58
C GLY A 45 6.56 -14.21 -3.55
N PHE A 46 5.75 -14.46 -2.51
CA PHE A 46 5.44 -13.46 -1.50
C PHE A 46 5.39 -14.07 -0.10
N HIS A 47 5.92 -13.33 0.87
CA HIS A 47 5.77 -13.58 2.29
C HIS A 47 4.45 -12.97 2.76
N THR A 48 3.40 -13.79 2.83
CA THR A 48 2.07 -13.39 3.32
C THR A 48 1.37 -14.52 4.07
N ALA A 49 0.53 -14.16 5.04
CA ALA A 49 -0.31 -15.09 5.78
C ALA A 49 -1.77 -15.11 5.29
N TRP A 50 -2.23 -14.03 4.67
CA TRP A 50 -3.62 -13.84 4.29
C TRP A 50 -3.79 -13.97 2.77
N LYS A 51 -4.86 -14.66 2.33
CA LYS A 51 -5.20 -14.85 0.90
C LYS A 51 -4.02 -15.21 -0.02
N ARG A 52 -3.22 -16.23 0.36
CA ARG A 52 -2.05 -16.72 -0.43
C ARG A 52 -2.38 -17.17 -1.86
N CYS A 53 -3.65 -17.41 -2.18
CA CYS A 53 -4.10 -17.76 -3.52
C CYS A 53 -4.25 -16.54 -4.45
N ALA A 54 -4.17 -15.31 -3.93
CA ALA A 54 -4.18 -14.13 -4.77
C ALA A 54 -2.92 -14.11 -5.65
N PRO A 55 -3.01 -13.76 -6.94
CA PRO A 55 -1.84 -13.65 -7.82
C PRO A 55 -0.79 -12.66 -7.31
N PHE A 56 -1.26 -11.55 -6.72
CA PHE A 56 -0.45 -10.51 -6.09
C PHE A 56 -0.95 -10.26 -4.66
N PRO A 57 -0.53 -11.06 -3.68
CA PRO A 57 -0.86 -10.87 -2.27
C PRO A 57 0.07 -9.80 -1.68
N ILE A 58 -0.17 -8.56 -2.07
CA ILE A 58 0.57 -7.37 -1.63
C ILE A 58 -0.41 -6.25 -1.29
N ASP A 59 -0.06 -5.42 -0.32
CA ASP A 59 -0.79 -4.21 0.00
C ASP A 59 -0.66 -3.15 -1.10
N MET A 60 -1.65 -2.27 -1.22
CA MET A 60 -1.63 -1.11 -2.11
C MET A 60 -0.36 -0.26 -2.00
N ALA A 61 0.26 -0.17 -0.81
CA ALA A 61 1.51 0.57 -0.60
C ALA A 61 2.76 -0.14 -1.14
N GLY A 62 2.65 -1.43 -1.45
CA GLY A 62 3.76 -2.33 -1.71
C GLY A 62 4.19 -2.40 -3.16
N PHE A 63 3.60 -1.60 -4.05
CA PHE A 63 3.95 -1.58 -5.47
C PHE A 63 3.84 -0.18 -6.09
N ALA A 64 4.50 -0.02 -7.23
CA ALA A 64 4.26 1.07 -8.15
C ALA A 64 4.34 0.56 -9.59
N VAL A 65 3.66 1.24 -10.51
CA VAL A 65 3.63 0.92 -11.94
C VAL A 65 4.15 2.09 -12.75
N SER A 66 4.84 1.80 -13.86
CA SER A 66 5.34 2.85 -14.74
C SER A 66 4.19 3.53 -15.47
N LEU A 67 4.28 4.85 -15.59
CA LEU A 67 3.28 5.64 -16.31
C LEU A 67 3.15 5.17 -17.76
N SER A 68 4.27 4.86 -18.43
CA SER A 68 4.25 4.34 -19.80
C SER A 68 3.51 3.01 -19.92
N LEU A 69 3.66 2.12 -18.93
CA LEU A 69 2.95 0.83 -18.91
C LEU A 69 1.45 1.03 -18.70
N LEU A 70 1.07 1.94 -17.81
CA LEU A 70 -0.34 2.25 -17.55
C LEU A 70 -0.99 2.87 -18.79
N LEU A 71 -0.31 3.81 -19.45
CA LEU A 71 -0.80 4.43 -20.69
C LEU A 71 -0.88 3.44 -21.87
N SER A 72 -0.04 2.41 -21.91
CA SER A 72 -0.12 1.38 -22.94
C SER A 72 -1.23 0.35 -22.70
N HIS A 73 -1.84 0.34 -21.51
CA HIS A 73 -2.97 -0.50 -21.13
C HIS A 73 -4.13 0.39 -20.66
N SER A 74 -4.73 1.14 -21.58
CA SER A 74 -5.75 2.16 -21.26
C SER A 74 -6.96 1.65 -20.48
N GLU A 75 -7.28 0.36 -20.62
CA GLU A 75 -8.39 -0.29 -19.92
C GLU A 75 -8.03 -0.80 -18.52
N ALA A 76 -6.74 -0.77 -18.17
CA ALA A 76 -6.27 -1.27 -16.88
C ALA A 76 -6.75 -0.39 -15.73
N GLN A 77 -7.61 -0.97 -14.92
CA GLN A 77 -8.22 -0.31 -13.76
C GLN A 77 -8.44 -1.31 -12.62
N PHE A 78 -8.62 -0.78 -11.42
CA PHE A 78 -9.10 -1.57 -10.29
C PHE A 78 -10.53 -2.06 -10.56
N ASP A 79 -10.80 -3.34 -10.35
CA ASP A 79 -12.16 -3.88 -10.39
C ASP A 79 -12.86 -3.58 -9.05
N PRO A 80 -13.90 -2.73 -9.02
CA PRO A 80 -14.62 -2.40 -7.79
C PRO A 80 -15.39 -3.60 -7.21
N ASN A 81 -15.62 -4.64 -8.02
CA ASN A 81 -16.31 -5.87 -7.61
C ASN A 81 -15.34 -6.99 -7.21
N ALA A 82 -14.02 -6.73 -7.23
CA ALA A 82 -13.03 -7.71 -6.82
C ALA A 82 -13.30 -8.21 -5.39
N GLU A 83 -13.08 -9.51 -5.17
CA GLU A 83 -13.19 -10.07 -3.83
C GLU A 83 -12.24 -9.35 -2.87
N ARG A 84 -12.61 -9.22 -1.60
CA ARG A 84 -11.75 -8.62 -0.58
C ARG A 84 -10.36 -9.28 -0.59
N GLY A 85 -9.34 -8.46 -0.83
CA GLY A 85 -7.94 -8.90 -0.94
C GLY A 85 -7.45 -9.19 -2.35
N PHE A 86 -8.29 -8.98 -3.37
CA PHE A 86 -7.93 -9.12 -4.78
C PHE A 86 -7.93 -7.79 -5.53
N LEU A 87 -8.15 -6.66 -4.86
CA LEU A 87 -8.22 -5.35 -5.51
C LEU A 87 -6.89 -5.03 -6.20
N GLU A 88 -5.77 -5.19 -5.50
CA GLU A 88 -4.42 -5.00 -6.03
C GLU A 88 -4.13 -5.96 -7.19
N SER A 89 -4.52 -7.22 -7.04
CA SER A 89 -4.39 -8.24 -8.08
C SER A 89 -5.24 -7.92 -9.32
N SER A 90 -6.40 -7.27 -9.16
CA SER A 90 -7.27 -6.91 -10.29
C SER A 90 -6.58 -5.93 -11.24
N LEU A 91 -5.81 -4.97 -10.72
CA LEU A 91 -5.03 -4.05 -11.53
C LEU A 91 -3.74 -4.70 -12.05
N LEU A 92 -2.93 -5.26 -11.15
CA LEU A 92 -1.60 -5.75 -11.51
C LEU A 92 -1.64 -6.92 -12.50
N GLY A 93 -2.65 -7.79 -12.39
CA GLY A 93 -2.84 -8.90 -13.32
C GLY A 93 -3.12 -8.48 -14.77
N GLN A 94 -3.53 -7.23 -14.99
CA GLN A 94 -3.71 -6.66 -16.33
C GLN A 94 -2.42 -6.03 -16.90
N LEU A 95 -1.42 -5.78 -16.05
CA LEU A 95 -0.24 -4.97 -16.39
C LEU A 95 1.06 -5.78 -16.43
N VAL A 96 1.25 -6.70 -15.48
CA VAL A 96 2.52 -7.38 -15.24
C VAL A 96 2.32 -8.82 -14.76
N SER A 97 3.35 -9.65 -14.92
CA SER A 97 3.47 -10.92 -14.20
C SER A 97 4.33 -10.76 -12.93
N VAL A 98 4.27 -11.72 -12.00
CA VAL A 98 5.09 -11.68 -10.76
C VAL A 98 6.58 -11.53 -11.06
N GLY A 99 7.07 -12.20 -12.11
CA GLY A 99 8.49 -12.14 -12.50
C GLY A 99 8.90 -10.82 -13.18
N ASP A 100 7.94 -9.98 -13.58
CA ASP A 100 8.19 -8.65 -14.13
C ASP A 100 8.39 -7.59 -13.05
N LEU A 101 8.06 -7.89 -11.80
CA LEU A 101 8.20 -6.96 -10.69
C LEU A 101 9.69 -6.78 -10.34
N GLU A 102 10.14 -5.53 -10.39
CA GLU A 102 11.47 -5.13 -9.95
C GLU A 102 11.48 -5.05 -8.42
N PRO A 103 12.31 -5.87 -7.71
CA PRO A 103 12.40 -5.77 -6.26
C PRO A 103 13.13 -4.49 -5.86
N ARG A 104 12.61 -3.78 -4.86
CA ARG A 104 13.20 -2.56 -4.29
C ARG A 104 13.51 -2.74 -2.81
N ALA A 105 14.03 -1.69 -2.17
CA ALA A 105 14.36 -1.69 -0.76
C ALA A 105 15.38 -2.79 -0.39
N ASP A 106 16.50 -2.82 -1.13
CA ASP A 106 17.61 -3.77 -0.96
C ASP A 106 17.14 -5.23 -1.07
N ASP A 107 16.69 -5.62 -2.27
CA ASP A 107 16.08 -6.93 -2.55
C ASP A 107 14.97 -7.32 -1.56
N CYS A 108 14.10 -6.35 -1.23
CA CYS A 108 12.98 -6.52 -0.31
C CYS A 108 13.39 -6.92 1.11
N THR A 109 14.59 -6.53 1.56
CA THR A 109 15.06 -6.77 2.93
C THR A 109 14.78 -5.60 3.89
N LYS A 110 14.37 -4.44 3.37
CA LYS A 110 14.05 -3.24 4.15
C LYS A 110 12.58 -2.85 4.01
N VAL A 111 12.02 -2.30 5.09
CA VAL A 111 10.63 -1.79 5.12
C VAL A 111 10.69 -0.26 5.14
N TRP A 112 10.10 0.38 4.12
CA TRP A 112 10.06 1.84 3.99
C TRP A 112 8.66 2.43 4.07
N VAL A 113 7.64 1.59 4.19
CA VAL A 113 6.24 1.98 4.32
C VAL A 113 5.53 1.09 5.31
N TRP A 114 4.58 1.66 6.05
CA TRP A 114 3.78 0.93 7.04
C TRP A 114 2.29 1.14 6.82
N HIS A 115 1.52 0.09 6.98
CA HIS A 115 0.07 0.11 6.90
C HIS A 115 -0.54 0.49 8.26
N THR A 116 -0.45 1.76 8.64
CA THR A 116 -1.02 2.24 9.91
C THR A 116 -2.48 2.70 9.78
N ARG A 117 -3.17 2.78 10.91
CA ARG A 117 -4.55 3.30 10.98
C ARG A 117 -4.62 4.33 12.09
N THR A 118 -5.24 5.47 11.79
CA THR A 118 -5.56 6.46 12.82
C THR A 118 -6.72 5.93 13.66
N GLU A 119 -6.55 5.96 14.97
CA GLU A 119 -7.65 5.64 15.88
C GLU A 119 -8.75 6.70 15.81
N LYS A 120 -10.00 6.30 16.08
CA LYS A 120 -11.10 7.25 16.18
C LYS A 120 -10.87 8.15 17.41
N PRO A 121 -10.85 9.49 17.26
CA PRO A 121 -10.63 10.38 18.39
C PRO A 121 -11.77 10.26 19.41
N LYS A 122 -11.42 10.33 20.69
CA LYS A 122 -12.37 10.32 21.80
C LYS A 122 -12.73 11.77 22.14
N LEU A 123 -13.85 12.25 21.63
CA LEU A 123 -14.28 13.66 21.75
C LEU A 123 -15.21 13.91 22.94
N LYS A 124 -14.99 13.24 24.09
CA LYS A 124 -15.89 13.39 25.26
C LYS A 124 -15.86 14.83 25.83
N GLN A 125 -14.67 15.44 25.83
CA GLN A 125 -14.44 16.79 26.33
C GLN A 125 -15.04 17.84 25.39
N GLU A 126 -15.00 17.60 24.09
CA GLU A 126 -15.65 18.46 23.09
C GLU A 126 -17.14 18.59 23.39
N VAL A 127 -17.83 17.46 23.54
CA VAL A 127 -19.26 17.41 23.88
C VAL A 127 -19.57 18.08 25.23
N TYR A 128 -18.65 18.02 26.19
CA TYR A 128 -18.82 18.70 27.48
C TYR A 128 -18.73 20.22 27.34
N LEU A 129 -17.74 20.72 26.57
CA LEU A 129 -17.54 22.15 26.34
C LEU A 129 -18.65 22.76 25.47
N GLU A 130 -19.13 22.04 24.46
CA GLU A 130 -20.28 22.43 23.65
C GLU A 130 -21.52 22.70 24.52
N LYS A 131 -21.82 21.84 25.50
CA LYS A 131 -22.94 22.03 26.44
C LYS A 131 -22.81 23.28 27.31
N GLN A 132 -21.60 23.81 27.49
CA GLN A 132 -21.34 25.04 28.22
C GLN A 132 -21.32 26.29 27.32
N GLY A 133 -21.60 26.14 26.02
CA GLY A 133 -21.46 27.23 25.04
C GLY A 133 -20.00 27.61 24.77
N ARG A 134 -19.05 26.72 25.06
CA ARG A 134 -17.59 26.92 24.94
C ARG A 134 -16.94 25.88 24.03
N GLY A 135 -17.69 25.33 23.07
CA GLY A 135 -17.18 24.37 22.10
C GLY A 135 -16.06 24.96 21.24
N SER A 136 -15.35 24.11 20.49
CA SER A 136 -14.29 24.53 19.58
C SER A 136 -14.80 25.56 18.56
N ASP A 137 -13.94 26.52 18.21
CA ASP A 137 -14.25 27.53 17.20
C ASP A 137 -14.36 26.87 15.82
N ILE A 138 -15.54 26.97 15.21
CA ILE A 138 -15.84 26.37 13.90
C ILE A 138 -15.00 26.98 12.75
N ASN A 139 -14.37 28.13 12.98
CA ASN A 139 -13.51 28.77 11.99
C ASN A 139 -12.07 28.22 12.00
N VAL A 140 -11.70 27.41 13.00
CA VAL A 140 -10.41 26.74 13.09
C VAL A 140 -10.50 25.36 12.43
N LEU A 141 -9.78 25.15 11.34
CA LEU A 141 -9.73 23.86 10.63
C LEU A 141 -8.84 22.86 11.37
N VAL A 142 -9.36 21.64 11.56
CA VAL A 142 -8.71 20.51 12.26
C VAL A 142 -8.75 19.25 11.41
#